data_AF-A0A9D8KID2-F1
#
_entry.id   AF-A0A9D8KID2-F1
#
_cell.length_a   1.000
_cell.length_b   1.000
_cell.length_c   1.000
_cell.angle_alpha   90.00
_cell.angle_beta   90.00
_cell.angle_gamma   90.00
#
_symmetry.space_group_name_H-M   'P 1'
#
loop_
_entity.id
_entity.type
_entity.pdbx_description
1 polymer ?
#
loop_
_entity_poly.entity_id
_entity_poly.type
_entity_poly.pdbx_seq_one_letter_code
_entity_poly.pdbx_strand_id
1 'polypeptide(L)'
;MKGYKIVTAVAVLIGIFALGVVAKENGTITGDNLRVRKAPSVKARIIGELNKGERVEALFKTDFSETIGGTNAPWYNIYCFETNGYVFGGYLELDKGVSVPIESEVMPDESERLCIIGLLEVHQLNEMLALTESAHKPGPLKFYSEPDSKSKVIAEISDPKYLIIREHDYYFQSLETYKETEGWYLASFILDGVKKTGWISPADVVEFRSLQKLLTNSLTYLTDDWDGRISKEPKDSGTYEYFTSPDTDVRMVDSKQVGPELWLKIEILSPSPCEAAETKVVKVGWIKAYSKTGNVNVWFYSRGC
;
A
#
# COMPACT_ATOMS: atom_id res chain seq x y z
N MET A 1 -56.08 12.92 12.26
CA MET A 1 -55.04 13.96 12.45
C MET A 1 -54.02 13.39 13.42
N LYS A 2 -52.88 12.91 12.90
CA LYS A 2 -51.52 13.51 13.08
C LYS A 2 -51.10 13.53 14.56
N GLY A 3 -50.05 12.86 15.01
CA GLY A 3 -48.98 12.19 14.29
C GLY A 3 -48.04 11.43 15.22
N TYR A 4 -47.30 10.51 14.58
CA TYR A 4 -46.25 9.65 15.10
C TYR A 4 -45.09 10.37 15.81
N LYS A 5 -44.45 9.67 16.76
CA LYS A 5 -43.00 9.50 16.75
C LYS A 5 -42.65 8.03 16.96
N ILE A 6 -42.42 7.33 15.85
CA ILE A 6 -41.66 6.08 15.83
C ILE A 6 -40.27 6.42 16.38
N VAL A 7 -39.88 5.74 17.46
CA VAL A 7 -38.49 5.66 17.89
C VAL A 7 -37.80 4.76 16.87
N THR A 8 -37.16 5.35 15.88
CA THR A 8 -36.26 4.60 15.00
C THR A 8 -35.09 4.19 15.85
N ALA A 9 -35.03 2.90 16.21
CA ALA A 9 -33.80 2.30 16.68
C ALA A 9 -32.77 2.47 15.56
N VAL A 10 -31.80 3.36 15.75
CA VAL A 10 -30.58 3.35 14.95
C VAL A 10 -29.92 2.02 15.27
N ALA A 11 -29.91 1.12 14.28
CA ALA A 11 -29.16 -0.12 14.38
C ALA A 11 -27.72 0.26 14.73
N VAL A 12 -27.26 -0.15 15.91
CA VAL A 12 -25.84 -0.14 16.25
C VAL A 12 -25.22 -1.14 15.29
N LEU A 13 -24.70 -0.66 14.16
CA LEU A 13 -23.75 -1.42 13.36
C LEU A 13 -22.48 -1.48 14.20
N ILE A 14 -22.42 -2.47 15.09
CA ILE A 14 -21.14 -3.03 15.48
C ILE A 14 -20.59 -3.59 14.16
N GLY A 15 -19.81 -2.78 13.46
CA GLY A 15 -19.06 -3.23 12.31
C GLY A 15 -18.07 -4.27 12.81
N ILE A 16 -18.52 -5.52 12.85
CA ILE A 16 -17.62 -6.65 12.72
C ILE A 16 -17.07 -6.49 11.31
N PHE A 17 -15.91 -5.83 11.21
CA PHE A 17 -15.14 -5.80 9.98
C PHE A 17 -14.79 -7.25 9.67
N ALA A 18 -15.52 -7.86 8.75
CA ALA A 18 -15.03 -9.03 8.05
C ALA A 18 -13.83 -8.55 7.24
N LEU A 19 -12.64 -8.82 7.77
CA LEU A 19 -11.38 -8.61 7.08
C LEU A 19 -11.41 -9.53 5.85
N GLY A 20 -11.31 -8.95 4.67
CA GLY A 20 -11.25 -9.77 3.46
C GLY A 20 -9.89 -10.40 3.29
N VAL A 21 -9.89 -11.70 3.04
CA VAL A 21 -8.70 -12.51 2.79
C VAL A 21 -8.20 -12.24 1.38
N VAL A 22 -6.96 -11.74 1.25
CA VAL A 22 -6.19 -11.92 0.02
C VAL A 22 -6.11 -13.42 -0.23
N ALA A 23 -6.52 -13.91 -1.41
CA ALA A 23 -6.29 -15.30 -1.79
C ALA A 23 -4.78 -15.53 -1.85
N LYS A 24 -4.23 -15.92 -0.72
CA LYS A 24 -2.84 -16.27 -0.50
C LYS A 24 -2.62 -17.59 -1.23
N GLU A 25 -2.29 -17.49 -2.51
CA GLU A 25 -1.93 -18.67 -3.29
C GLU A 25 -0.51 -19.05 -2.91
N ASN A 26 -0.38 -19.93 -1.94
CA ASN A 26 0.93 -20.52 -1.65
C ASN A 26 1.38 -21.34 -2.86
N GLY A 27 2.67 -21.32 -3.13
CA GLY A 27 3.27 -22.14 -4.16
C GLY A 27 4.60 -22.70 -3.71
N THR A 28 5.02 -23.75 -4.41
CA THR A 28 6.29 -24.41 -4.22
C THR A 28 7.18 -24.11 -5.43
N ILE A 29 8.41 -23.69 -5.17
CA ILE A 29 9.40 -23.45 -6.22
C ILE A 29 9.85 -24.78 -6.82
N THR A 30 9.80 -24.90 -8.14
CA THR A 30 10.14 -26.15 -8.85
C THR A 30 11.55 -26.16 -9.47
N GLY A 31 12.18 -24.99 -9.58
CA GLY A 31 13.55 -24.82 -10.09
C GLY A 31 14.58 -24.50 -9.00
N ASP A 32 15.84 -24.86 -9.23
CA ASP A 32 16.96 -24.50 -8.36
C ASP A 32 17.58 -23.14 -8.76
N ASN A 33 18.03 -22.36 -7.78
CA ASN A 33 18.57 -21.00 -7.97
C ASN A 33 17.64 -20.08 -8.77
N LEU A 34 16.33 -20.16 -8.51
CA LEU A 34 15.33 -19.27 -9.09
C LEU A 34 15.53 -17.84 -8.57
N ARG A 35 15.86 -16.93 -9.50
CA ARG A 35 16.08 -15.51 -9.18
C ARG A 35 14.76 -14.82 -8.85
N VAL A 36 14.72 -14.16 -7.70
CA VAL A 36 13.70 -13.18 -7.33
C VAL A 36 14.14 -11.81 -7.83
N ARG A 37 13.25 -11.11 -8.52
CA ARG A 37 13.57 -9.86 -9.23
C ARG A 37 12.73 -8.69 -8.75
N LYS A 38 13.29 -7.48 -8.84
CA LYS A 38 12.61 -6.23 -8.43
C LYS A 38 11.37 -5.91 -9.28
N ALA A 39 11.37 -6.29 -10.56
CA ALA A 39 10.28 -6.09 -11.50
C ALA A 39 10.06 -7.36 -12.34
N PRO A 40 8.90 -7.56 -12.99
CA PRO A 40 8.59 -8.77 -13.76
C PRO A 40 9.33 -8.82 -15.12
N SER A 41 10.66 -8.91 -15.10
CA SER A 41 11.50 -9.10 -16.28
C SER A 41 12.87 -9.68 -15.95
N VAL A 42 13.41 -10.46 -16.88
CA VAL A 42 14.79 -10.97 -16.81
C VAL A 42 15.88 -9.89 -16.76
N LYS A 43 15.57 -8.66 -17.17
CA LYS A 43 16.48 -7.51 -17.14
C LYS A 43 16.47 -6.78 -15.80
N ALA A 44 15.47 -7.06 -14.95
CA ALA A 44 15.36 -6.41 -13.65
C ALA A 44 16.41 -6.94 -12.66
N ARG A 45 16.80 -6.10 -11.70
CA ARG A 45 17.77 -6.40 -10.65
C ARG A 45 17.33 -7.63 -9.86
N ILE A 46 18.28 -8.53 -9.59
CA ILE A 46 18.09 -9.68 -8.72
C ILE A 46 18.16 -9.19 -7.28
N ILE A 47 17.13 -9.51 -6.49
CA ILE A 47 17.03 -9.11 -5.07
C ILE A 47 17.10 -10.31 -4.11
N GLY A 48 17.07 -11.52 -4.65
CA GLY A 48 17.18 -12.76 -3.89
C GLY A 48 17.17 -13.97 -4.81
N GLU A 49 17.35 -15.15 -4.22
CA GLU A 49 17.28 -16.42 -4.92
C GLU A 49 16.50 -17.43 -4.06
N LEU A 50 15.76 -18.31 -4.73
CA LEU A 50 14.99 -19.39 -4.13
C LEU A 50 15.39 -20.71 -4.77
N ASN A 51 15.36 -21.78 -3.99
CA ASN A 51 15.71 -23.13 -4.37
C ASN A 51 14.48 -24.02 -4.50
N LYS A 52 14.65 -25.16 -5.15
CA LYS A 52 13.57 -26.10 -5.34
C LYS A 52 13.05 -26.60 -4.00
N GLY A 53 11.72 -26.63 -3.87
CA GLY A 53 11.02 -27.04 -2.67
C GLY A 53 10.76 -25.91 -1.67
N GLU A 54 11.34 -24.72 -1.86
CA GLU A 54 11.00 -23.56 -1.04
C GLU A 54 9.54 -23.13 -1.27
N ARG A 55 8.87 -22.74 -0.19
CA ARG A 55 7.48 -22.29 -0.22
C ARG A 55 7.41 -20.77 -0.24
N VAL A 56 6.55 -20.24 -1.09
CA VAL A 56 6.33 -18.81 -1.25
C VAL A 56 4.85 -18.50 -1.19
N GLU A 57 4.54 -17.27 -0.78
CA GLU A 57 3.22 -16.68 -0.90
C GLU A 57 3.16 -15.89 -2.20
N ALA A 58 2.31 -16.32 -3.15
CA ALA A 58 2.02 -15.54 -4.35
C ALA A 58 0.89 -14.55 -4.06
N LEU A 59 1.19 -13.27 -4.24
CA LEU A 59 0.27 -12.16 -3.96
C LEU A 59 -0.62 -11.86 -5.14
N PHE A 60 -0.04 -11.82 -6.34
CA PHE A 60 -0.75 -11.66 -7.62
C PHE A 60 0.14 -12.09 -8.79
N LYS A 61 -0.46 -12.22 -9.97
CA LYS A 61 0.25 -12.44 -11.23
C LYS A 61 0.09 -11.27 -12.19
N THR A 62 1.07 -11.12 -13.07
CA THR A 62 1.00 -10.19 -14.20
C THR A 62 -0.03 -10.66 -15.23
N ASP A 63 -0.67 -9.71 -15.92
CA ASP A 63 -1.63 -10.01 -17.00
C ASP A 63 -0.93 -10.27 -18.35
N PHE A 64 0.41 -10.20 -18.37
CA PHE A 64 1.26 -10.62 -19.49
C PHE A 64 2.11 -11.83 -19.13
N SER A 65 2.60 -12.50 -20.17
CA SER A 65 3.52 -13.63 -20.06
C SER A 65 4.79 -13.39 -20.86
N GLU A 66 5.89 -14.00 -20.42
CA GLU A 66 7.18 -14.01 -21.13
C GLU A 66 7.57 -15.47 -21.42
N THR A 67 8.32 -15.69 -22.50
CA THR A 67 8.88 -17.01 -22.80
C THR A 67 10.32 -17.08 -22.30
N ILE A 68 10.57 -17.89 -21.28
CA ILE A 68 11.89 -18.11 -20.70
C ILE A 68 12.18 -19.61 -20.68
N GLY A 69 13.33 -20.01 -21.24
CA GLY A 69 13.73 -21.43 -21.27
C GLY A 69 12.75 -22.33 -22.02
N GLY A 70 12.00 -21.79 -23.00
CA GLY A 70 10.98 -22.54 -23.76
C GLY A 70 9.60 -22.61 -23.09
N THR A 71 9.48 -22.13 -21.84
CA THR A 71 8.21 -22.06 -21.12
C THR A 71 7.61 -20.67 -21.25
N ASN A 72 6.34 -20.57 -21.63
CA ASN A 72 5.59 -19.31 -21.64
C ASN A 72 4.71 -19.24 -20.38
N ALA A 73 4.97 -18.28 -19.50
CA ALA A 73 4.26 -18.12 -18.24
C ALA A 73 4.20 -16.66 -17.79
N PRO A 74 3.22 -16.27 -16.95
CA PRO A 74 3.21 -14.96 -16.32
C PRO A 74 4.29 -14.86 -15.24
N TRP A 75 4.57 -13.64 -14.80
CA TRP A 75 5.33 -13.38 -13.59
C TRP A 75 4.39 -13.35 -12.38
N TYR A 76 4.87 -13.84 -11.24
CA TYR A 76 4.16 -13.77 -9.96
C TYR A 76 4.91 -12.84 -9.03
N ASN A 77 4.18 -11.91 -8.42
CA ASN A 77 4.67 -11.17 -7.26
C ASN A 77 4.53 -12.06 -6.03
N ILE A 78 5.60 -12.19 -5.26
CA ILE A 78 5.70 -13.03 -4.07
C ILE A 78 6.19 -12.21 -2.89
N TYR A 79 5.72 -12.55 -1.69
CA TYR A 79 6.32 -12.04 -0.45
C TYR A 79 7.47 -12.96 -0.03
N CYS A 80 8.69 -12.42 0.04
CA CYS A 80 9.88 -13.14 0.47
C CYS A 80 10.94 -12.17 1.01
N PHE A 81 11.77 -12.61 1.96
CA PHE A 81 12.83 -11.76 2.54
C PHE A 81 12.33 -10.42 3.10
N GLU A 82 11.16 -10.42 3.73
CA GLU A 82 10.52 -9.23 4.31
C GLU A 82 10.19 -8.13 3.27
N THR A 83 10.20 -8.47 1.98
CA THR A 83 9.85 -7.57 0.86
C THR A 83 9.04 -8.30 -0.20
N ASN A 84 8.49 -7.56 -1.17
CA ASN A 84 7.89 -8.13 -2.37
C ASN A 84 8.94 -8.30 -3.48
N GLY A 85 8.73 -9.28 -4.34
CA GLY A 85 9.58 -9.53 -5.51
C GLY A 85 8.87 -10.38 -6.56
N TYR A 86 9.43 -10.45 -7.76
CA TYR A 86 8.86 -11.19 -8.88
C TYR A 86 9.64 -12.45 -9.21
N VAL A 87 8.92 -13.56 -9.38
CA VAL A 87 9.46 -14.82 -9.91
C VAL A 87 8.74 -15.20 -11.20
N PHE A 88 9.45 -15.89 -12.09
CA PHE A 88 8.86 -16.39 -13.32
C PHE A 88 7.98 -17.60 -13.04
N GLY A 89 6.70 -17.53 -13.44
CA GLY A 89 5.70 -18.55 -13.13
C GLY A 89 5.98 -19.93 -13.71
N GLY A 90 6.87 -20.04 -14.70
CA GLY A 90 7.31 -21.33 -15.24
C GLY A 90 8.05 -22.21 -14.21
N TYR A 91 8.48 -21.63 -13.08
CA TYR A 91 9.16 -22.33 -11.98
C TYR A 91 8.39 -22.28 -10.66
N LEU A 92 7.09 -21.97 -10.71
CA LEU A 92 6.21 -21.90 -9.54
C LEU A 92 5.04 -22.86 -9.73
N GLU A 93 4.95 -23.87 -8.86
CA GLU A 93 3.77 -24.74 -8.77
C GLU A 93 2.88 -24.23 -7.63
N LEU A 94 1.78 -23.58 -7.99
CA LEU A 94 0.78 -23.15 -7.01
C LEU A 94 0.09 -24.38 -6.42
N ASP A 95 -0.16 -24.34 -5.11
CA ASP A 95 -0.90 -25.40 -4.43
C ASP A 95 -2.27 -25.55 -5.13
N LYS A 96 -2.60 -26.76 -5.59
CA LYS A 96 -3.93 -27.04 -6.16
C LYS A 96 -4.94 -26.73 -5.08
N GLY A 97 -5.80 -25.74 -5.32
CA GLY A 97 -6.75 -25.20 -4.35
C GLY A 97 -7.37 -26.28 -3.47
N VAL A 98 -6.77 -26.49 -2.30
CA VAL A 98 -7.43 -27.20 -1.21
C VAL A 98 -8.44 -26.19 -0.71
N SER A 99 -9.68 -26.31 -1.17
CA SER A 99 -10.83 -25.69 -0.53
C SER A 99 -10.97 -26.34 0.85
N VAL A 100 -10.11 -25.93 1.78
CA VAL A 100 -10.40 -26.10 3.20
C VAL A 100 -11.64 -25.24 3.43
N PRO A 101 -12.75 -25.79 3.95
CA PRO A 101 -13.84 -24.96 4.44
C PRO A 101 -13.33 -24.26 5.71
N ILE A 102 -12.57 -23.20 5.50
CA ILE A 102 -12.32 -22.16 6.47
C ILE A 102 -13.55 -21.27 6.36
N GLU A 103 -14.15 -20.95 7.50
CA GLU A 103 -15.24 -19.99 7.62
C GLU A 103 -14.94 -18.77 6.75
N SER A 104 -15.83 -18.54 5.78
CA SER A 104 -15.58 -17.73 4.59
C SER A 104 -15.37 -16.25 4.91
N GLU A 105 -14.15 -15.76 4.72
CA GLU A 105 -13.85 -14.32 4.75
C GLU A 105 -13.71 -13.78 3.31
N VAL A 106 -14.71 -13.00 2.91
CA VAL A 106 -14.93 -12.40 1.59
C VAL A 106 -13.98 -11.22 1.40
N MET A 107 -13.22 -11.16 0.29
CA MET A 107 -12.45 -9.97 -0.13
C MET A 107 -13.33 -8.72 -0.05
N PRO A 108 -12.83 -7.57 0.43
CA PRO A 108 -13.60 -6.34 0.39
C PRO A 108 -13.84 -6.00 -1.08
N ASP A 109 -15.02 -5.45 -1.39
CA ASP A 109 -15.24 -4.80 -2.69
C ASP A 109 -14.09 -3.81 -2.98
N GLU A 110 -13.78 -3.48 -4.24
CA GLU A 110 -12.70 -2.52 -4.54
C GLU A 110 -12.92 -1.17 -3.83
N SER A 111 -14.19 -0.84 -3.51
CA SER A 111 -14.59 0.32 -2.71
C SER A 111 -14.23 0.24 -1.22
N GLU A 112 -13.87 -0.93 -0.71
CA GLU A 112 -13.60 -1.20 0.71
C GLU A 112 -12.11 -1.43 1.03
N ARG A 113 -11.23 -1.45 0.02
CA ARG A 113 -9.77 -1.52 0.24
C ARG A 113 -9.29 -0.28 1.01
N LEU A 114 -8.53 -0.51 2.08
CA LEU A 114 -7.87 0.55 2.84
C LEU A 114 -6.59 1.00 2.13
N CYS A 115 -6.77 1.83 1.10
CA CYS A 115 -5.67 2.45 0.38
C CYS A 115 -5.15 3.66 1.17
N ILE A 116 -3.82 3.83 1.24
CA ILE A 116 -3.22 5.00 1.91
C ILE A 116 -3.57 6.26 1.13
N ILE A 117 -4.33 7.17 1.73
CA ILE A 117 -4.71 8.45 1.11
C ILE A 117 -3.72 9.58 1.43
N GLY A 118 -2.79 9.35 2.36
CA GLY A 118 -1.76 10.31 2.76
C GLY A 118 -1.12 9.98 4.10
N LEU A 119 -0.39 10.95 4.63
CA LEU A 119 0.28 10.89 5.91
C LEU A 119 -0.29 11.94 6.86
N LEU A 120 -0.58 11.51 8.09
CA LEU A 120 -1.17 12.34 9.12
C LEU A 120 -0.16 12.59 10.24
N GLU A 121 0.26 13.84 10.36
CA GLU A 121 1.05 14.31 11.48
C GLU A 121 0.12 14.62 12.66
N VAL A 122 0.43 14.08 13.83
CA VAL A 122 -0.37 14.24 15.04
C VAL A 122 0.50 14.67 16.21
N HIS A 123 -0.05 15.52 17.07
CA HIS A 123 0.70 16.16 18.15
C HIS A 123 1.31 15.13 19.10
N GLN A 124 0.52 14.14 19.50
CA GLN A 124 0.94 13.11 20.46
C GLN A 124 2.06 12.23 19.92
N LEU A 125 2.09 11.95 18.61
CA LEU A 125 3.18 11.17 18.00
C LEU A 125 4.49 11.98 18.03
N ASN A 126 4.44 13.26 17.68
CA ASN A 126 5.60 14.15 17.75
C ASN A 126 6.15 14.19 19.19
N GLU A 127 5.28 14.25 20.20
CA GLU A 127 5.69 14.20 21.60
C GLU A 127 6.25 12.83 22.02
N MET A 128 5.65 11.73 21.55
CA MET A 128 6.16 10.36 21.82
C MET A 128 7.55 10.13 21.26
N LEU A 129 7.87 10.73 20.10
CA LEU A 129 9.13 10.57 19.40
C LEU A 129 10.19 11.60 19.82
N ALA A 130 9.79 12.73 20.41
CA ALA A 130 10.71 13.73 20.91
C ALA A 130 11.57 13.12 22.05
N LEU A 131 12.80 12.72 21.72
CA LEU A 131 13.81 12.11 22.61
C LEU A 131 14.29 13.04 23.75
N THR A 132 13.61 14.15 24.04
CA THR A 132 14.08 15.14 24.99
C THR A 132 13.67 14.79 26.42
N GLU A 133 14.56 15.09 27.37
CA GLU A 133 14.46 14.95 28.83
C GLU A 133 13.34 15.80 29.48
N SER A 134 12.22 16.01 28.79
CA SER A 134 11.03 16.62 29.37
C SER A 134 10.37 15.61 30.30
N ALA A 135 10.18 16.00 31.57
CA ALA A 135 9.42 15.23 32.54
C ALA A 135 7.93 15.06 32.17
N HIS A 136 7.47 15.71 31.09
CA HIS A 136 6.11 15.56 30.58
C HIS A 136 6.00 14.31 29.70
N LYS A 137 5.34 13.27 30.21
CA LYS A 137 4.90 12.15 29.40
C LYS A 137 3.66 12.59 28.61
N PRO A 138 3.65 12.51 27.27
CA PRO A 138 2.46 12.84 26.50
C PRO A 138 1.31 11.92 26.87
N GLY A 139 0.09 12.43 26.77
CA GLY A 139 -1.12 11.61 26.87
C GLY A 139 -1.16 10.56 25.75
N PRO A 140 -1.93 9.48 25.91
CA PRO A 140 -2.11 8.52 24.83
C PRO A 140 -2.80 9.18 23.62
N LEU A 141 -2.41 8.74 22.42
CA LEU A 141 -3.20 8.99 21.22
C LEU A 141 -4.45 8.10 21.25
N LYS A 142 -5.62 8.72 21.12
CA LYS A 142 -6.91 8.02 21.21
C LYS A 142 -7.40 7.63 19.82
N PHE A 143 -7.89 6.40 19.72
CA PHE A 143 -8.57 5.89 18.54
C PHE A 143 -10.05 5.71 18.86
N TYR A 144 -10.91 6.29 18.04
CA TYR A 144 -12.36 6.28 18.18
C TYR A 144 -12.99 5.25 17.24
N SER A 145 -14.11 4.66 17.64
CA SER A 145 -14.84 3.69 16.80
C SER A 145 -15.48 4.33 15.57
N GLU A 146 -15.85 5.61 15.68
CA GLU A 146 -16.50 6.41 14.63
C GLU A 146 -15.85 7.80 14.57
N PRO A 147 -16.01 8.55 13.46
CA PRO A 147 -15.52 9.93 13.35
C PRO A 147 -16.38 10.91 14.17
N ASP A 148 -16.54 10.62 15.46
CA ASP A 148 -17.28 11.43 16.43
C ASP A 148 -16.57 11.36 17.79
N SER A 149 -16.31 12.53 18.37
CA SER A 149 -15.72 12.73 19.70
C SER A 149 -16.50 12.06 20.84
N LYS A 150 -17.78 11.76 20.64
CA LYS A 150 -18.65 11.07 21.61
C LYS A 150 -18.68 9.56 21.40
N SER A 151 -18.11 9.06 20.31
CA SER A 151 -18.04 7.63 20.06
C SER A 151 -17.08 6.95 21.02
N LYS A 152 -17.12 5.61 21.03
CA LYS A 152 -16.31 4.82 21.95
C LYS A 152 -14.82 4.98 21.60
N VAL A 153 -14.00 5.30 22.60
CA VAL A 153 -12.55 5.13 22.49
C VAL A 153 -12.24 3.63 22.51
N ILE A 154 -11.69 3.12 21.41
CA ILE A 154 -11.40 1.70 21.20
C ILE A 154 -9.94 1.35 21.46
N ALA A 155 -9.04 2.33 21.45
CA ALA A 155 -7.66 2.16 21.87
C ALA A 155 -7.07 3.50 22.36
N GLU A 156 -6.11 3.38 23.27
CA GLU A 156 -5.28 4.47 23.76
C GLU A 156 -3.83 4.01 23.62
N ILE A 157 -3.06 4.64 22.73
CA ILE A 157 -1.70 4.22 22.38
C ILE A 157 -0.72 5.25 22.93
N SER A 158 0.19 4.80 23.81
CA SER A 158 1.25 5.65 24.39
C SER A 158 2.66 5.28 23.92
N ASP A 159 2.82 4.17 23.20
CA ASP A 159 4.10 3.69 22.71
C ASP A 159 4.05 3.62 21.17
N PRO A 160 4.89 4.40 20.46
CA PRO A 160 4.82 4.53 19.01
C PRO A 160 5.10 3.21 18.28
N LYS A 161 5.69 2.19 18.93
CA LYS A 161 5.89 0.88 18.29
C LYS A 161 4.58 0.16 17.94
N TYR A 162 3.46 0.57 18.53
CA TYR A 162 2.12 0.05 18.22
C TYR A 162 1.42 0.86 17.12
N LEU A 163 2.06 1.90 16.58
CA LEU A 163 1.53 2.73 15.51
C LEU A 163 2.18 2.33 14.18
N ILE A 164 1.43 2.47 13.09
CA ILE A 164 1.99 2.34 11.74
C ILE A 164 2.39 3.72 11.25
N ILE A 165 3.69 4.00 11.34
CA ILE A 165 4.27 5.30 11.05
C ILE A 165 5.20 5.23 9.84
N ARG A 166 5.25 6.34 9.10
CA ARG A 166 6.20 6.56 8.01
C ARG A 166 6.93 7.87 8.20
N GLU A 167 8.20 7.88 7.81
CA GLU A 167 8.94 9.12 7.63
C GLU A 167 8.36 9.90 6.44
N HIS A 168 8.23 11.21 6.60
CA HIS A 168 7.89 12.09 5.48
C HIS A 168 8.86 13.25 5.29
N ASP A 169 9.72 13.53 6.29
CA ASP A 169 10.89 14.39 6.17
C ASP A 169 12.00 14.00 7.17
N TYR A 170 13.03 14.84 7.32
CA TYR A 170 14.20 14.59 8.17
C TYR A 170 13.87 14.40 9.66
N TYR A 171 12.80 15.03 10.17
CA TYR A 171 12.53 15.10 11.61
C TYR A 171 11.19 14.50 12.02
N PHE A 172 10.26 14.33 11.08
CA PHE A 172 8.89 14.02 11.41
C PHE A 172 8.44 12.67 10.84
N GLN A 173 7.75 11.93 11.70
CA GLN A 173 7.04 10.72 11.35
C GLN A 173 5.54 10.98 11.42
N SER A 174 4.78 10.26 10.61
CA SER A 174 3.34 10.45 10.48
C SER A 174 2.64 9.12 10.37
N LEU A 175 1.39 9.09 10.80
CA LEU A 175 0.53 7.92 10.66
C LEU A 175 0.16 7.72 9.20
N GLU A 176 0.14 6.47 8.75
CA GLU A 176 -0.62 6.12 7.54
C GLU A 176 -2.11 6.38 7.80
N THR A 177 -2.77 7.08 6.87
CA THR A 177 -4.21 7.27 6.90
C THR A 177 -4.88 6.75 5.64
N TYR A 178 -6.09 6.22 5.82
CA TYR A 178 -6.83 5.48 4.78
C TYR A 178 -8.16 6.13 4.40
N LYS A 179 -8.72 6.97 5.28
CA LYS A 179 -9.97 7.71 5.05
C LYS A 179 -9.91 9.04 5.78
N GLU A 180 -10.52 10.05 5.20
CA GLU A 180 -10.74 11.36 5.81
C GLU A 180 -12.22 11.71 5.68
N THR A 181 -12.82 12.22 6.75
CA THR A 181 -14.17 12.80 6.72
C THR A 181 -14.31 13.87 7.78
N GLU A 182 -14.65 15.09 7.38
CA GLU A 182 -14.88 16.22 8.29
C GLU A 182 -13.70 16.46 9.26
N GLY A 183 -12.46 16.25 8.80
CA GLY A 183 -11.25 16.39 9.59
C GLY A 183 -10.94 15.22 10.54
N TRP A 184 -11.75 14.16 10.53
CA TRP A 184 -11.41 12.90 11.16
C TRP A 184 -10.65 12.00 10.21
N TYR A 185 -9.69 11.26 10.74
CA TYR A 185 -8.80 10.43 9.92
C TYR A 185 -8.77 9.00 10.41
N LEU A 186 -9.05 8.04 9.53
CA LEU A 186 -8.91 6.63 9.85
C LEU A 186 -7.43 6.24 9.73
N ALA A 187 -6.85 5.77 10.83
CA ALA A 187 -5.47 5.30 10.90
C ALA A 187 -5.39 3.91 11.53
N SER A 188 -4.24 3.24 11.35
CA SER A 188 -4.00 1.91 11.88
C SER A 188 -3.05 1.87 13.07
N PHE A 189 -3.30 0.89 13.92
CA PHE A 189 -2.48 0.56 15.08
C PHE A 189 -2.43 -0.95 15.26
N ILE A 190 -1.51 -1.44 16.10
CA ILE A 190 -1.31 -2.86 16.37
C ILE A 190 -1.67 -3.14 17.83
N LEU A 191 -2.57 -4.08 18.07
CA LEU A 191 -2.82 -4.66 19.40
C LEU A 191 -2.75 -6.17 19.31
N ASP A 192 -2.05 -6.79 20.25
CA ASP A 192 -1.89 -8.25 20.33
C ASP A 192 -1.37 -8.88 19.02
N GLY A 193 -0.50 -8.16 18.32
CA GLY A 193 0.05 -8.58 17.02
C GLY A 193 -0.92 -8.42 15.84
N VAL A 194 -2.12 -7.88 16.06
CA VAL A 194 -3.14 -7.69 15.02
C VAL A 194 -3.26 -6.22 14.65
N LYS A 195 -3.15 -5.93 13.34
CA LYS A 195 -3.44 -4.60 12.79
C LYS A 195 -4.95 -4.31 12.92
N LYS A 196 -5.27 -3.19 13.54
CA LYS A 196 -6.63 -2.64 13.71
C LYS A 196 -6.69 -1.23 13.14
N THR A 197 -7.89 -0.68 13.02
CA THR A 197 -8.13 0.70 12.59
C THR A 197 -9.01 1.45 13.58
N GLY A 198 -8.83 2.76 13.66
CA GLY A 198 -9.71 3.65 14.40
C GLY A 198 -9.56 5.09 13.93
N TRP A 199 -10.52 5.93 14.30
CA TRP A 199 -10.57 7.32 13.90
C TRP A 199 -9.76 8.21 14.84
N ILE A 200 -8.95 9.09 14.27
CA ILE A 200 -8.18 10.11 14.96
C ILE A 200 -8.98 11.42 14.94
N SER A 201 -9.04 12.07 16.10
CA SER A 201 -9.78 13.31 16.27
C SER A 201 -9.08 14.47 15.54
N PRO A 202 -9.83 15.40 14.91
CA PRO A 202 -9.25 16.63 14.36
C PRO A 202 -8.46 17.44 15.40
N ALA A 203 -8.79 17.31 16.69
CA ALA A 203 -8.08 18.00 17.78
C ALA A 203 -6.63 17.53 17.96
N ASP A 204 -6.30 16.32 17.50
CA ASP A 204 -4.96 15.72 17.60
C ASP A 204 -4.11 15.98 16.35
N VAL A 205 -4.70 16.49 15.27
CA VAL A 205 -4.07 16.64 13.96
C VAL A 205 -3.25 17.92 13.89
N VAL A 206 -2.00 17.78 13.44
CA VAL A 206 -1.11 18.91 13.14
C VAL A 206 -1.19 19.25 11.65
N GLU A 207 -0.90 18.29 10.78
CA GLU A 207 -1.02 18.45 9.32
C GLU A 207 -1.42 17.12 8.68
N PHE A 208 -2.33 17.18 7.70
CA PHE A 208 -2.58 16.09 6.77
C PHE A 208 -1.94 16.40 5.42
N ARG A 209 -1.12 15.48 4.93
CA ARG A 209 -0.48 15.56 3.61
C ARG A 209 -1.05 14.45 2.73
N SER A 210 -1.89 14.82 1.76
CA SER A 210 -2.45 13.84 0.83
C SER A 210 -1.35 13.15 0.03
N LEU A 211 -1.62 11.92 -0.41
CA LEU A 211 -0.73 11.15 -1.26
C LEU A 211 -0.33 11.97 -2.50
N GLN A 212 -1.28 12.63 -3.18
CA GLN A 212 -0.94 13.45 -4.35
C GLN A 212 0.03 14.59 -4.02
N LYS A 213 -0.15 15.28 -2.88
CA LYS A 213 0.75 16.37 -2.44
C LYS A 213 2.15 15.84 -2.16
N LEU A 214 2.26 14.69 -1.49
CA LEU A 214 3.53 14.03 -1.18
C LEU A 214 4.29 13.64 -2.45
N LEU A 215 3.58 13.04 -3.42
CA LEU A 215 4.18 12.56 -4.66
C LEU A 215 4.55 13.70 -5.64
N THR A 216 3.78 14.78 -5.68
CA THR A 216 4.06 15.92 -6.60
C THR A 216 5.31 16.70 -6.19
N ASN A 217 5.59 16.77 -4.89
CA ASN A 217 6.64 17.63 -4.34
C ASN A 217 7.99 16.94 -4.14
N SER A 218 8.10 15.66 -4.52
CA SER A 218 9.24 14.81 -4.17
C SER A 218 9.77 14.08 -5.40
N LEU A 219 11.04 13.65 -5.34
CA LEU A 219 11.47 12.53 -6.19
C LEU A 219 10.70 11.29 -5.73
N THR A 220 10.19 10.54 -6.70
CA THR A 220 9.34 9.38 -6.46
C THR A 220 9.95 8.13 -7.06
N TYR A 221 9.49 6.96 -6.64
CA TYR A 221 9.93 5.67 -7.17
C TYR A 221 8.75 4.72 -7.29
N LEU A 222 8.84 3.80 -8.25
CA LEU A 222 7.88 2.71 -8.39
C LEU A 222 8.14 1.64 -7.32
N THR A 223 7.09 1.22 -6.63
CA THR A 223 7.18 0.18 -5.59
C THR A 223 7.17 -1.21 -6.20
N ASP A 224 7.47 -2.21 -5.38
CA ASP A 224 7.45 -3.63 -5.78
C ASP A 224 6.04 -4.18 -5.98
N ASP A 225 5.02 -3.43 -5.58
CA ASP A 225 3.62 -3.78 -5.81
C ASP A 225 3.14 -3.43 -7.23
N TRP A 226 3.92 -2.63 -7.97
CA TRP A 226 3.55 -2.21 -9.31
C TRP A 226 3.80 -3.28 -10.37
N ASP A 227 2.73 -3.67 -11.06
CA ASP A 227 2.72 -4.74 -12.06
C ASP A 227 3.32 -4.38 -13.44
N GLY A 228 3.92 -3.19 -13.56
CA GLY A 228 4.57 -2.72 -14.78
C GLY A 228 3.63 -2.14 -15.84
N ARG A 229 2.30 -2.09 -15.61
CA ARG A 229 1.34 -1.55 -16.57
C ARG A 229 1.39 -0.03 -16.64
N ILE A 230 1.43 0.48 -17.87
CA ILE A 230 1.34 1.90 -18.21
C ILE A 230 0.24 2.08 -19.26
N SER A 231 -0.73 2.95 -18.96
CA SER A 231 -1.79 3.35 -19.88
C SER A 231 -1.50 4.70 -20.53
N LYS A 232 -2.06 4.93 -21.72
CA LYS A 232 -1.99 6.24 -22.40
C LYS A 232 -2.95 7.26 -21.79
N GLU A 233 -4.02 6.79 -21.15
CA GLU A 233 -5.07 7.59 -20.55
C GLU A 233 -5.37 7.07 -19.13
N PRO A 234 -5.91 7.90 -18.22
CA PRO A 234 -6.27 7.51 -16.86
C PRO A 234 -7.58 6.69 -16.85
N LYS A 235 -7.57 5.55 -17.53
CA LYS A 235 -8.71 4.63 -17.62
C LYS A 235 -8.22 3.22 -17.91
N ASP A 236 -9.01 2.24 -17.49
CA ASP A 236 -8.83 0.86 -17.90
C ASP A 236 -9.38 0.68 -19.31
N SER A 237 -8.53 0.85 -20.32
CA SER A 237 -8.88 0.63 -21.72
C SER A 237 -8.63 -0.80 -22.18
N GLY A 238 -8.22 -1.72 -21.29
CA GLY A 238 -7.77 -3.06 -21.64
C GLY A 238 -6.49 -3.11 -22.49
N THR A 239 -5.82 -1.96 -22.70
CA THR A 239 -4.64 -1.81 -23.55
C THR A 239 -3.54 -1.12 -22.76
N TYR A 240 -2.46 -1.86 -22.49
CA TYR A 240 -1.35 -1.42 -21.65
C TYR A 240 -0.02 -1.61 -22.37
N GLU A 241 0.88 -0.67 -22.14
CA GLU A 241 2.29 -0.87 -22.39
C GLU A 241 2.95 -1.35 -21.09
N TYR A 242 3.90 -2.27 -21.21
CA TYR A 242 4.61 -2.82 -20.05
C TYR A 242 6.00 -2.22 -19.95
N PHE A 243 6.37 -1.84 -18.73
CA PHE A 243 7.69 -1.33 -18.43
C PHE A 243 8.29 -2.09 -17.25
N THR A 244 9.51 -2.57 -17.44
CA THR A 244 10.13 -3.57 -16.57
C THR A 244 11.58 -3.26 -16.21
N SER A 245 11.96 -1.98 -16.27
CA SER A 245 13.32 -1.52 -15.97
C SER A 245 13.68 -1.69 -14.48
N PRO A 246 14.95 -1.99 -14.15
CA PRO A 246 15.42 -2.25 -12.78
C PRO A 246 15.44 -1.05 -11.83
N ASP A 247 15.61 0.17 -12.35
CA ASP A 247 15.70 1.41 -11.57
C ASP A 247 14.63 2.37 -12.08
N THR A 248 13.78 2.83 -11.16
CA THR A 248 12.45 3.34 -11.49
C THR A 248 12.15 4.60 -10.71
N ASP A 249 13.14 5.46 -10.57
CA ASP A 249 12.87 6.83 -10.18
C ASP A 249 11.88 7.40 -11.19
N VAL A 250 10.79 7.90 -10.64
CA VAL A 250 9.73 8.53 -11.38
C VAL A 250 9.53 9.94 -10.86
N ARG A 251 8.95 10.76 -11.71
CA ARG A 251 8.32 12.01 -11.31
C ARG A 251 6.83 11.89 -11.53
N MET A 252 6.03 12.11 -10.50
CA MET A 252 4.61 12.34 -10.68
C MET A 252 4.40 13.72 -11.31
N VAL A 253 3.74 13.79 -12.45
CA VAL A 253 3.50 15.05 -13.18
C VAL A 253 2.03 15.44 -13.26
N ASP A 254 1.11 14.52 -13.02
CA ASP A 254 -0.33 14.78 -12.97
C ASP A 254 -1.04 13.68 -12.18
N SER A 255 -2.27 13.94 -11.73
CA SER A 255 -3.12 12.92 -11.11
C SER A 255 -4.59 13.14 -11.45
N LYS A 256 -5.37 12.07 -11.52
CA LYS A 256 -6.79 12.14 -11.85
C LYS A 256 -7.59 11.06 -11.13
N GLN A 257 -8.62 11.48 -10.41
CA GLN A 257 -9.63 10.57 -9.88
C GLN A 257 -10.61 10.16 -11.01
N VAL A 258 -10.76 8.87 -11.26
CA VAL A 258 -11.68 8.31 -12.27
C VAL A 258 -12.50 7.20 -11.62
N GLY A 259 -13.72 7.53 -11.18
CA GLY A 259 -14.51 6.63 -10.34
C GLY A 259 -13.79 6.39 -9.00
N PRO A 260 -13.67 5.13 -8.53
CA PRO A 260 -12.96 4.81 -7.30
C PRO A 260 -11.42 4.87 -7.45
N GLU A 261 -10.92 4.93 -8.69
CA GLU A 261 -9.50 4.79 -8.98
C GLU A 261 -8.79 6.14 -9.06
N LEU A 262 -7.70 6.27 -8.30
CA LEU A 262 -6.75 7.37 -8.46
C LEU A 262 -5.70 6.95 -9.51
N TRP A 263 -5.61 7.71 -10.59
CA TRP A 263 -4.59 7.55 -11.61
C TRP A 263 -3.49 8.60 -11.46
N LEU A 264 -2.25 8.17 -11.63
CA LEU A 264 -1.05 9.00 -11.56
C LEU A 264 -0.38 9.03 -12.92
N LYS A 265 -0.13 10.21 -13.45
CA LYS A 265 0.72 10.38 -14.63
C LYS A 265 2.16 10.48 -14.18
N ILE A 266 2.99 9.58 -14.66
CA ILE A 266 4.40 9.48 -14.28
C ILE A 266 5.31 9.68 -15.48
N GLU A 267 6.48 10.27 -15.22
CA GLU A 267 7.66 10.23 -16.08
C GLU A 267 8.67 9.26 -15.48
N ILE A 268 9.09 8.25 -16.22
CA ILE A 268 10.15 7.33 -15.78
C ILE A 268 11.50 7.88 -16.18
N LEU A 269 12.40 7.97 -15.19
CA LEU A 269 13.70 8.61 -15.30
C LEU A 269 14.80 7.55 -15.40
N SER A 270 15.73 7.73 -16.35
CA SER A 270 16.91 6.88 -16.46
C SER A 270 18.08 7.65 -17.08
N PRO A 271 19.30 7.57 -16.51
CA PRO A 271 19.63 6.96 -15.21
C PRO A 271 18.95 7.67 -14.02
N SER A 272 19.04 7.09 -12.83
CA SER A 272 18.52 7.68 -11.59
C SER A 272 19.05 9.12 -11.41
N PRO A 273 18.20 10.10 -11.04
CA PRO A 273 18.66 11.44 -10.68
C PRO A 273 19.60 11.47 -9.46
N CYS A 274 19.61 10.41 -8.64
CA CYS A 274 20.51 10.29 -7.49
C CYS A 274 21.90 9.78 -7.88
N GLU A 275 22.04 9.18 -9.06
CA GLU A 275 23.29 8.56 -9.51
C GLU A 275 23.97 9.32 -10.65
N ALA A 276 23.27 10.25 -11.30
CA ALA A 276 23.77 10.95 -12.47
C ALA A 276 23.38 12.43 -12.48
N ALA A 277 24.29 13.26 -13.00
CA ALA A 277 24.08 14.70 -13.18
C ALA A 277 23.00 15.01 -14.23
N GLU A 278 22.80 14.13 -15.22
CA GLU A 278 21.76 14.25 -16.23
C GLU A 278 20.88 12.99 -16.25
N THR A 279 19.56 13.19 -16.22
CA THR A 279 18.56 12.13 -16.33
C THR A 279 17.67 12.37 -17.55
N LYS A 280 17.17 11.30 -18.17
CA LYS A 280 16.25 11.37 -19.32
C LYS A 280 14.92 10.74 -18.97
N VAL A 281 13.85 11.32 -19.49
CA VAL A 281 12.52 10.69 -19.49
C VAL A 281 12.51 9.59 -20.54
N VAL A 282 12.46 8.33 -20.10
CA VAL A 282 12.43 7.16 -20.99
C VAL A 282 11.02 6.67 -21.26
N LYS A 283 10.06 7.07 -20.41
CA LYS A 283 8.65 6.70 -20.56
C LYS A 283 7.74 7.72 -19.89
N VAL A 284 6.56 7.93 -20.47
CA VAL A 284 5.48 8.71 -19.85
C VAL A 284 4.18 7.94 -19.99
N GLY A 285 3.37 7.94 -18.94
CA GLY A 285 2.00 7.43 -19.02
C GLY A 285 1.29 7.42 -17.68
N TRP A 286 0.09 6.87 -17.69
CA TRP A 286 -0.81 6.79 -16.53
C TRP A 286 -0.74 5.41 -15.90
N ILE A 287 -0.62 5.38 -14.58
CA ILE A 287 -0.68 4.15 -13.78
C ILE A 287 -1.73 4.33 -12.68
N LYS A 288 -2.29 3.24 -12.16
CA LYS A 288 -3.11 3.30 -10.95
C LYS A 288 -2.21 3.63 -9.76
N ALA A 289 -2.69 4.46 -8.84
CA ALA A 289 -1.98 4.79 -7.61
C ALA A 289 -1.79 3.56 -6.71
N TYR A 290 -2.71 2.60 -6.80
CA TYR A 290 -2.71 1.39 -5.97
C TYR A 290 -2.64 0.11 -6.83
N SER A 291 -2.00 -0.91 -6.28
CA SER A 291 -1.93 -2.26 -6.83
C SER A 291 -3.26 -3.01 -6.60
N LYS A 292 -3.35 -4.25 -7.10
CA LYS A 292 -4.50 -5.13 -6.85
C LYS A 292 -4.68 -5.47 -5.36
N THR A 293 -3.65 -5.30 -4.53
CA THR A 293 -3.70 -5.53 -3.07
C THR A 293 -3.98 -4.26 -2.27
N GLY A 294 -4.10 -3.09 -2.92
CA GLY A 294 -4.34 -1.80 -2.25
C GLY A 294 -3.06 -1.08 -1.79
N ASN A 295 -1.89 -1.67 -2.01
CA ASN A 295 -0.60 -1.02 -1.75
C ASN A 295 -0.32 0.05 -2.81
N VAL A 296 0.39 1.10 -2.43
CA VAL A 296 0.78 2.18 -3.35
C VAL A 296 1.78 1.67 -4.40
N ASN A 297 1.54 2.00 -5.67
CA ASN A 297 2.45 1.70 -6.79
C ASN A 297 3.58 2.74 -6.92
N VAL A 298 3.38 3.94 -6.36
CA VAL A 298 4.36 5.03 -6.35
C VAL A 298 4.53 5.51 -4.93
N TRP A 299 5.79 5.64 -4.50
CA TRP A 299 6.13 6.27 -3.24
C TRP A 299 7.20 7.35 -3.44
N PHE A 300 7.57 8.06 -2.39
CA PHE A 300 8.52 9.17 -2.45
C PHE A 300 9.73 8.95 -1.55
N TYR A 301 10.86 9.53 -1.95
CA TYR A 301 12.03 9.63 -1.10
C TYR A 301 11.84 10.78 -0.11
N SER A 302 11.58 10.47 1.16
CA SER A 302 11.38 11.47 2.23
C SER A 302 12.59 12.38 2.45
N ARG A 303 13.77 11.97 1.99
CA ARG A 303 15.03 12.70 2.15
C ARG A 303 15.62 13.19 0.83
N GLY A 304 14.89 13.01 -0.29
CA GLY A 304 15.46 13.16 -1.62
C GLY A 304 16.52 12.11 -1.91
N CYS A 305 17.39 12.43 -2.87
CA CYS A 305 18.74 11.86 -2.90
C CYS A 305 19.54 12.46 -1.72
#